data_AF-A0A2D5YQP2-F1
#
_entry.id   AF-A0A2D5YQP2-F1
#
_cell.length_a   1.000
_cell.length_b   1.000
_cell.length_c   1.000
_cell.angle_alpha   90.00
_cell.angle_beta   90.00
_cell.angle_gamma   90.00
#
_symmetry.space_group_name_H-M   'P 1'
#
loop_
_entity.id
_entity.type
_entity.pdbx_description
1 polymer ?
#
loop_
_entity_poly.entity_id
_entity_poly.type
_entity_poly.pdbx_seq_one_letter_code
_entity_poly.pdbx_strand_id
1 'polypeptide(L)' 'MLNIAYIMGFIGVAVGIMIGVFIFTEVENSVDCPDININPDGNAGCQKAKSLSWAVVGILPIAMFFGLFTLFGGFNQY' A
#
# COMPACT_ATOMS: atom_id res chain seq x y z
N MET A 1 -21.25 -13.57 12.63
CA MET A 1 -21.02 -12.59 13.71
C MET A 1 -19.68 -11.94 13.46
N LEU A 2 -19.57 -10.60 13.46
CA LEU A 2 -18.24 -9.94 13.42
C LEU A 2 -17.47 -10.40 14.67
N ASN A 3 -16.49 -11.29 14.49
CA ASN A 3 -15.59 -11.70 15.57
C ASN A 3 -14.54 -10.60 15.80
N ILE A 4 -13.97 -10.51 16.99
CA ILE A 4 -12.91 -9.55 17.33
C ILE A 4 -11.72 -9.65 16.36
N ALA A 5 -11.45 -10.83 15.81
CA ALA A 5 -10.48 -11.05 14.74
C ALA A 5 -10.78 -10.24 13.47
N TYR A 6 -12.06 -10.16 13.08
CA TYR A 6 -12.49 -9.40 11.91
C TYR A 6 -12.39 -7.88 12.16
N ILE A 7 -12.73 -7.42 13.37
CA ILE A 7 -12.63 -6.01 13.77
C ILE A 7 -11.16 -5.58 13.80
N MET A 8 -10.29 -6.35 14.44
CA MET A 8 -8.85 -6.05 14.52
C MET A 8 -8.17 -6.12 13.15
N GLY A 9 -8.59 -7.05 12.29
CA GLY A 9 -8.16 -7.12 10.89
C GLY A 9 -8.49 -5.84 10.12
N PHE A 10 -9.74 -5.35 10.22
CA PHE A 10 -10.14 -4.10 9.56
C PHE A 10 -9.40 -2.87 10.09
N ILE A 11 -9.23 -2.76 11.41
CA ILE A 11 -8.52 -1.63 12.03
C ILE A 11 -7.05 -1.63 11.59
N GLY A 12 -6.38 -2.78 11.65
CA GLY A 12 -4.97 -2.85 11.25
C GLY A 12 -4.78 -2.56 9.76
N VAL A 13 -5.71 -2.95 8.90
CA VAL A 13 -5.71 -2.56 7.48
C VAL A 13 -5.87 -1.06 7.30
N ALA A 14 -6.82 -0.44 7.98
CA ALA A 14 -7.04 1.00 7.88
C ALA A 14 -5.82 1.81 8.34
N VAL A 15 -5.19 1.41 9.45
CA VAL A 15 -3.97 2.05 9.96
C VAL A 15 -2.77 1.77 9.04
N GLY A 16 -2.64 0.54 8.54
CA GLY A 16 -1.60 0.17 7.58
C GLY A 16 -1.68 0.94 6.26
N ILE A 17 -2.90 1.16 5.75
CA ILE A 17 -3.14 2.01 4.58
C ILE A 17 -2.70 3.43 4.87
N MET A 18 -3.12 4.02 5.99
CA MET A 18 -2.74 5.40 6.32
C MET A 18 -1.22 5.56 6.36
N ILE A 19 -0.52 4.69 7.09
CA ILE A 19 0.95 4.73 7.19
C ILE A 19 1.59 4.52 5.81
N GLY A 20 1.10 3.56 5.03
CA GLY A 20 1.58 3.31 3.67
C GLY A 20 1.45 4.55 2.79
N VAL A 21 0.27 5.16 2.74
CA VAL A 21 0.03 6.36 1.94
C VAL A 21 0.95 7.51 2.36
N PHE A 22 1.15 7.74 3.67
CA PHE A 22 2.07 8.77 4.15
C PHE A 22 3.51 8.52 3.67
N ILE A 23 4.04 7.30 3.85
CA ILE A 23 5.41 6.98 3.45
C ILE A 23 5.58 7.14 1.93
N PHE A 24 4.66 6.61 1.14
CA PHE A 24 4.78 6.65 -0.32
C PHE A 24 4.63 8.06 -0.87
N THR A 25 3.85 8.93 -0.21
CA THR A 25 3.73 10.34 -0.58
C THR A 25 5.05 11.09 -0.34
N GLU A 26 5.74 10.85 0.78
CA GLU A 26 7.08 11.42 1.05
C GLU A 26 8.14 10.91 0.06
N VAL A 27 8.07 9.62 -0.31
CA VAL A 27 8.96 9.04 -1.34
C VAL A 27 8.67 9.66 -2.71
N GLU A 28 7.40 9.86 -3.06
CA GLU A 28 7.03 10.46 -4.34
C GLU A 28 7.52 11.91 -4.45
N ASN A 29 7.42 12.67 -3.37
CA ASN A 29 7.89 14.06 -3.32
C ASN A 29 9.42 14.19 -3.37
N SER A 30 10.15 13.15 -2.92
CA SER A 30 11.62 13.14 -2.96
C SER A 30 12.19 12.57 -4.26
N VAL A 31 11.40 11.86 -5.06
CA VAL A 31 11.79 11.37 -6.39
C VAL A 31 11.43 12.42 -7.45
N ASP A 32 12.39 13.27 -7.78
CA ASP A 32 12.29 14.18 -8.92
C ASP A 32 12.55 13.42 -10.23
N CYS A 33 11.52 13.32 -11.07
CA CYS A 33 11.67 12.78 -12.42
C CYS A 33 12.38 13.81 -13.33
N PRO A 34 13.25 13.37 -14.26
CA PRO A 34 13.94 14.29 -15.15
C PRO A 34 12.96 15.06 -16.05
N ASP A 35 13.33 16.28 -16.44
CA ASP A 35 12.51 17.12 -17.32
C ASP A 35 12.23 16.38 -18.64
N ILE A 36 10.96 16.42 -19.07
CA ILE A 36 10.50 15.75 -20.30
C ILE A 36 11.23 16.25 -21.55
N ASN A 37 11.68 17.52 -21.55
CA ASN A 37 12.35 18.14 -22.68
C ASN A 37 13.85 17.80 -22.75
N ILE A 38 14.43 17.28 -21.66
CA ILE A 38 15.85 16.92 -21.56
C ILE A 38 16.03 15.40 -21.73
N ASN A 39 15.16 14.59 -21.11
CA ASN A 39 15.21 13.13 -21.20
C ASN A 39 13.80 12.53 -21.19
N PRO A 40 13.14 12.43 -22.35
CA PRO A 40 11.76 11.97 -22.44
C PRO A 40 11.60 10.50 -22.02
N ASP A 41 12.53 9.63 -22.39
CA ASP A 41 12.48 8.20 -22.04
C ASP A 41 12.71 7.98 -20.54
N GLY A 42 13.66 8.72 -19.95
CA GLY A 42 13.91 8.69 -18.50
C GLY A 42 12.72 9.20 -17.69
N ASN A 43 12.04 10.25 -18.17
CA ASN A 43 10.82 10.75 -17.54
C ASN A 43 9.70 9.71 -17.62
N ALA A 44 9.43 9.14 -18.80
CA ALA A 44 8.41 8.11 -18.97
C ALA A 44 8.65 6.89 -18.07
N GLY A 45 9.89 6.44 -17.93
CA GLY A 45 10.28 5.37 -17.01
C GLY A 45 10.03 5.73 -15.54
N CYS A 46 10.41 6.93 -15.13
CA CYS A 46 10.22 7.43 -13.76
C CYS A 46 8.73 7.57 -13.38
N GLN A 47 7.92 8.13 -14.28
CA GLN A 47 6.47 8.25 -14.09
C GLN A 47 5.79 6.89 -14.01
N LYS A 48 6.22 5.93 -14.85
CA LYS A 48 5.74 4.55 -14.78
C LYS A 48 6.11 3.90 -13.44
N ALA A 49 7.31 4.14 -12.93
CA ALA A 49 7.73 3.65 -11.63
C ALA A 49 6.87 4.24 -10.50
N LYS A 50 6.63 5.56 -10.47
CA LYS A 50 5.72 6.21 -9.51
C LYS A 50 4.31 5.60 -9.54
N SER A 51 3.77 5.40 -10.73
CA SER A 51 2.47 4.75 -10.94
C SER A 51 2.42 3.32 -10.39
N LEU A 52 3.44 2.50 -10.66
CA LEU A 52 3.52 1.14 -10.14
C LEU A 52 3.64 1.10 -8.62
N SER A 53 4.37 2.03 -8.01
CA SER A 53 4.46 2.19 -6.56
C SER A 53 3.09 2.38 -5.93
N TRP A 54 2.25 3.23 -6.51
CA TRP A 54 0.87 3.45 -6.07
C TRP A 54 -0.01 2.21 -6.22
N ALA A 55 0.16 1.44 -7.30
CA ALA A 55 -0.56 0.18 -7.48
C ALA A 55 -0.21 -0.83 -6.38
N VAL A 56 1.06 -0.91 -5.97
CA VAL A 56 1.50 -1.79 -4.87
C VAL A 56 0.86 -1.35 -3.54
N VAL A 57 0.82 -0.05 -3.26
CA VAL A 57 0.14 0.52 -2.07
C VAL A 57 -1.35 0.16 -2.05
N GLY A 58 -2.00 0.09 -3.21
CA GLY A 58 -3.40 -0.31 -3.30
C GLY A 58 -3.64 -1.79 -2.99
N ILE A 59 -2.67 -2.68 -3.26
CA ILE A 59 -2.82 -4.14 -3.10
C ILE A 59 -2.37 -4.62 -1.71
N LEU A 60 -1.35 -3.99 -1.13
CA LEU A 60 -0.79 -4.31 0.19
C LEU A 60 -1.83 -4.44 1.33
N PRO A 61 -2.90 -3.64 1.39
CA PRO A 61 -3.92 -3.71 2.42
C PRO A 61 -4.70 -5.03 2.40
N ILE A 62 -4.85 -5.64 1.22
CA ILE A 62 -5.51 -6.93 1.06
C ILE A 62 -4.66 -8.01 1.72
N ALA A 63 -3.35 -8.03 1.44
CA ALA A 63 -2.42 -8.97 2.07
C ALA A 63 -2.34 -8.76 3.59
N MET A 64 -2.32 -7.50 4.05
CA MET A 64 -2.38 -7.17 5.48
C MET A 64 -3.67 -7.63 6.15
N PHE A 65 -4.82 -7.49 5.48
CA PHE A 65 -6.10 -7.95 6.01
C PHE A 65 -6.04 -9.44 6.31
N PHE A 66 -5.65 -10.25 5.32
CA PHE A 66 -5.55 -11.69 5.50
C PHE A 66 -4.49 -12.06 6.54
N GLY A 67 -3.34 -11.37 6.57
CA GLY A 67 -2.31 -11.60 7.59
C GLY A 67 -2.74 -11.28 9.03
N LEU A 68 -3.51 -10.22 9.24
CA LEU A 68 -4.05 -9.89 10.57
C LEU A 68 -5.22 -10.80 10.92
N PHE A 69 -6.06 -11.12 9.94
CA PHE A 69 -7.20 -12.01 10.12
C PHE A 69 -6.75 -13.43 10.52
N THR A 70 -5.67 -13.96 9.92
CA THR A 70 -5.06 -15.22 10.37
C THR A 70 -4.49 -15.09 11.77
N LEU A 71 -3.71 -14.03 12.06
CA LEU A 71 -3.03 -13.83 13.33
C LEU A 71 -3.98 -13.76 14.52
N PHE A 72 -5.13 -13.12 14.36
CA PHE A 72 -6.14 -13.03 15.42
C PHE A 72 -7.12 -14.21 15.46
N GLY A 73 -6.79 -15.32 14.79
CA GLY A 73 -7.58 -16.56 14.88
C GLY A 73 -8.88 -16.53 14.07
N GLY A 74 -8.97 -15.70 13.03
CA GLY A 74 -10.13 -15.64 12.14
C GLY A 74 -10.46 -16.98 11.45
N PHE A 75 -9.48 -17.88 11.32
CA PHE A 75 -9.66 -19.25 10.80
C PHE A 75 -9.80 -20.33 11.88
N ASN A 76 -9.63 -20.00 13.16
CA ASN A 76 -9.71 -20.94 14.29
C ASN A 76 -11.15 -21.15 14.79
N GLN A 77 -12.16 -20.72 14.03
CA GLN A 77 -13.58 -20.93 14.37
C GLN A 77 -14.17 -22.23 13.80
N TYR A 78 -13.31 -23.18 13.40
CA TYR A 78 -13.69 -24.56 13.06
C TYR A 78 -13.21 -25.52 14.15
#